data_AF-A0A3C2A4K4-F1
#
_entry.id   AF-A0A3C2A4K4-F1
#
_cell.length_a   1.000
_cell.length_b   1.000
_cell.length_c   1.000
_cell.angle_alpha   90.00
_cell.angle_beta   90.00
_cell.angle_gamma   90.00
#
_symmetry.space_group_name_H-M   'P 1'
#
loop_
_entity.id
_entity.type
_entity.pdbx_description
1 polymer ?
#
loop_
_entity_poly.entity_id
_entity_poly.type
_entity_poly.pdbx_seq_one_letter_code
_entity_poly.pdbx_strand_id
1 'polypeptide(L)'
;MLSTENLADPMSLLEKLQAFPEFASVPADQLQWLLDQSETVQYAKGDYLFQEGESTDQLVLVTEGEFVVKLRRNNQLRVVGRFGAPNIMGVLP
;
A
#
# COMPACT_ATOMS: atom_id res chain seq x y z
N MET A 1 6.00 24.26 -0.42
CA MET A 1 4.59 24.18 0.01
C MET A 1 4.15 22.76 -0.24
N LEU A 2 4.03 21.97 0.82
CA LEU A 2 3.19 20.76 0.98
C LEU A 2 3.57 20.24 2.37
N SER A 3 2.58 20.12 3.24
CA SER A 3 2.46 19.16 4.34
C SER A 3 1.28 19.63 5.19
N THR A 4 0.07 19.37 4.69
CA THR A 4 -1.09 19.30 5.58
C THR A 4 -0.90 18.01 6.37
N GLU A 5 -0.26 18.12 7.53
CA GLU A 5 -0.33 17.09 8.56
C GLU A 5 -1.81 16.87 8.88
N ASN A 6 -2.34 15.75 8.41
CA ASN A 6 -3.71 15.36 8.67
C ASN A 6 -3.82 14.96 10.14
N LEU A 7 -4.45 15.81 10.95
CA LEU A 7 -4.64 15.68 12.41
C LEU A 7 -5.62 14.57 12.83
N ALA A 8 -5.71 13.45 12.11
CA ALA A 8 -6.74 12.43 12.36
C ALA A 8 -6.24 10.99 12.51
N ASP A 9 -4.96 10.71 12.31
CA ASP A 9 -4.39 9.38 12.52
C ASP A 9 -3.50 9.36 13.77
N PRO A 10 -3.80 8.53 14.79
CA PRO A 10 -2.97 8.45 15.98
C PRO A 10 -1.58 7.84 15.72
N MET A 11 -1.36 7.17 14.58
CA MET A 11 -0.08 6.57 14.23
C MET A 11 0.61 7.32 13.08
N SER A 12 1.90 7.57 13.28
CA SER A 12 2.79 8.04 12.22
C SER A 12 3.02 6.95 11.15
N LEU A 13 3.41 7.38 9.96
CA LEU A 13 3.71 6.46 8.86
C LEU A 13 4.87 5.50 9.19
N LEU A 14 5.86 5.96 9.96
CA LEU A 14 6.96 5.13 10.44
C LEU A 14 6.46 4.02 11.38
N GLU A 15 5.56 4.34 12.32
CA GLU A 15 4.93 3.35 13.20
C GLU A 15 4.10 2.34 12.41
N LYS A 16 3.41 2.77 11.35
CA LYS A 16 2.69 1.86 10.45
C LYS A 16 3.63 0.90 9.73
N LEU A 17 4.82 1.34 9.30
CA LEU A 17 5.82 0.45 8.69
C LEU A 17 6.38 -0.55 9.71
N GLN A 18 6.58 -0.15 10.95
CA GLN A 18 7.03 -1.04 12.02
C GLN A 18 5.99 -2.14 12.37
N ALA A 19 4.73 -1.94 12.00
CA ALA A 19 3.68 -2.96 12.18
C ALA A 19 3.76 -4.11 11.16
N PHE A 20 4.57 -3.99 10.11
CA PHE A 20 4.77 -5.07 9.14
C PHE A 20 5.68 -6.15 9.73
N PRO A 21 5.22 -7.41 9.84
CA PRO A 21 6.06 -8.51 10.33
C PRO A 21 7.35 -8.68 9.54
N GLU A 22 7.32 -8.42 8.23
CA GLU A 22 8.46 -8.48 7.31
C GLU A 22 9.54 -7.44 7.63
N PHE A 23 9.17 -6.36 8.33
CA PHE A 23 10.07 -5.28 8.72
C PHE A 23 10.49 -5.34 10.20
N ALA A 24 10.11 -6.38 10.94
CA ALA A 24 10.38 -6.49 12.38
C ALA A 24 11.88 -6.40 12.76
N SER A 25 12.78 -6.77 11.85
CA SER A 25 14.24 -6.69 12.04
C SER A 25 14.89 -5.48 11.36
N VAL A 26 14.13 -4.65 10.66
CA VAL A 26 14.66 -3.51 9.90
C VAL A 26 14.83 -2.31 10.84
N PRO A 27 16.03 -1.71 10.94
CA PRO A 27 16.26 -0.53 11.75
C PRO A 27 15.37 0.66 11.35
N ALA A 28 14.97 1.48 12.33
CA ALA A 28 14.06 2.60 12.12
C ALA A 28 14.59 3.64 11.12
N ASP A 29 15.90 3.87 11.07
CA ASP A 29 16.57 4.75 10.12
C ASP A 29 16.51 4.22 8.68
N GLN A 30 16.54 2.89 8.48
CA GLN A 30 16.33 2.29 7.15
C GLN A 30 14.87 2.35 6.71
N LEU A 31 13.92 2.18 7.64
CA LEU A 31 12.50 2.39 7.35
C LEU A 31 12.21 3.85 7.04
N GLN A 32 12.84 4.79 7.74
CA GLN A 32 12.75 6.21 7.41
C GLN A 32 13.30 6.50 6.01
N TRP A 33 14.47 5.94 5.68
CA TRP A 33 15.02 6.07 4.33
C TRP A 33 14.06 5.52 3.26
N LEU A 34 13.41 4.38 3.51
CA LEU A 34 12.40 3.83 2.60
C LEU A 34 11.23 4.81 2.39
N LEU A 35 10.73 5.41 3.47
CA LEU A 35 9.69 6.43 3.40
C LEU A 35 10.11 7.65 2.59
N ASP A 36 11.34 8.11 2.78
CA ASP A 36 11.89 9.26 2.07
C ASP A 36 12.05 8.98 0.56
N GLN A 37 12.18 7.71 0.16
CA GLN A 37 12.22 7.26 -1.24
C GLN A 37 10.84 6.86 -1.80
N SER A 38 9.79 6.93 -0.98
CA SER A 38 8.45 6.47 -1.35
C SER A 38 7.50 7.65 -1.60
N GLU A 39 6.45 7.38 -2.37
CA GLU A 39 5.31 8.28 -2.50
C GLU A 39 4.13 7.77 -1.66
N THR A 40 3.45 8.67 -0.95
CA THR A 40 2.20 8.33 -0.26
C THR A 40 1.02 8.64 -1.17
N VAL A 41 0.24 7.63 -1.52
CA VAL A 41 -0.94 7.75 -2.38
C VAL A 41 -2.20 7.39 -1.58
N GLN A 42 -3.25 8.18 -1.72
CA GLN A 42 -4.56 7.92 -1.13
C GLN A 42 -5.56 7.53 -2.21
N TYR A 43 -6.40 6.56 -1.91
CA TYR A 43 -7.45 6.06 -2.80
C TYR A 43 -8.81 6.20 -2.13
N ALA A 44 -9.80 6.67 -2.87
CA ALA A 44 -11.18 6.63 -2.47
C ALA A 44 -11.77 5.22 -2.71
N LYS A 45 -12.86 4.91 -2.00
CA LYS A 45 -13.57 3.66 -2.23
C LYS A 45 -14.08 3.57 -3.67
N GLY A 46 -13.62 2.54 -4.38
CA GLY A 46 -13.99 2.29 -5.77
C GLY A 46 -12.87 2.64 -6.75
N ASP A 47 -11.82 3.34 -6.30
CA ASP A 47 -10.64 3.58 -7.11
C ASP A 47 -9.89 2.28 -7.39
N TYR A 48 -9.16 2.28 -8.50
CA TYR A 48 -8.31 1.18 -8.91
C TYR A 48 -6.87 1.47 -8.47
N LEU A 49 -6.29 0.55 -7.68
CA LEU A 49 -4.86 0.59 -7.36
C LEU A 49 -4.03 0.27 -8.60
N PHE A 50 -4.45 -0.76 -9.35
CA PHE A 50 -3.86 -1.19 -10.61
C PHE A 50 -4.95 -1.65 -11.58
N GLN A 51 -4.71 -1.50 -12.87
CA GLN A 51 -5.55 -2.05 -13.93
C GLN A 51 -4.82 -3.09 -14.75
N GLU A 52 -5.58 -4.02 -15.33
CA GLU A 52 -5.06 -5.07 -16.20
C GLU A 52 -4.30 -4.45 -17.39
N GLY A 53 -3.04 -4.82 -17.56
CA GLY A 53 -2.17 -4.30 -18.63
C GLY A 53 -1.29 -3.13 -18.22
N GLU A 54 -1.44 -2.59 -16.99
CA GLU A 54 -0.48 -1.63 -16.45
C GLU A 54 0.79 -2.38 -15.98
N SER A 55 1.94 -1.97 -16.49
CA SER A 55 3.22 -2.42 -15.98
C SER A 55 3.47 -1.77 -14.62
N THR A 56 3.58 -2.58 -13.58
CA THR A 56 3.87 -2.12 -12.22
C THR A 56 5.18 -2.73 -11.76
N ASP A 57 6.24 -1.94 -11.83
CA ASP A 57 7.58 -2.27 -11.30
C ASP A 57 7.78 -1.69 -9.89
N GLN A 58 6.69 -1.57 -9.12
CA GLN A 58 6.68 -0.89 -7.82
C GLN A 58 6.28 -1.84 -6.71
N LEU A 59 6.99 -1.72 -5.58
CA LEU A 59 6.60 -2.28 -4.30
C LEU A 59 5.50 -1.39 -3.70
N VAL A 60 4.37 -1.97 -3.32
CA VAL A 60 3.28 -1.23 -2.68
C VAL A 60 3.06 -1.75 -1.26
N LEU A 61 3.10 -0.82 -0.32
CA LEU A 61 2.86 -1.05 1.10
C LEU A 61 1.48 -0.49 1.46
N VAL A 62 0.55 -1.37 1.81
CA VAL A 62 -0.79 -0.98 2.26
C VAL A 62 -0.75 -0.76 3.75
N THR A 63 -0.74 0.51 4.14
CA THR A 63 -0.63 0.96 5.53
C THR A 63 -1.99 1.22 6.17
N GLU A 64 -3.05 1.33 5.37
CA GLU A 64 -4.43 1.51 5.84
C GLU A 64 -5.46 1.00 4.81
N GLY A 65 -6.64 0.59 5.30
CA GLY A 65 -7.78 0.24 4.47
C GLY A 65 -7.77 -1.21 3.96
N GLU A 66 -8.67 -1.47 3.01
CA GLU A 66 -8.84 -2.78 2.36
C GLU A 66 -9.01 -2.62 0.85
N PHE A 67 -8.54 -3.61 0.11
CA PHE A 67 -8.75 -3.72 -1.32
C PHE A 67 -9.19 -5.13 -1.71
N VAL A 68 -9.77 -5.24 -2.91
CA VAL A 68 -10.19 -6.51 -3.50
C VAL A 68 -9.51 -6.71 -4.83
N VAL A 69 -9.03 -7.92 -5.07
CA VAL A 69 -8.55 -8.32 -6.40
C VAL A 69 -9.72 -8.87 -7.17
N LYS A 70 -9.99 -8.28 -8.34
CA LYS A 70 -11.04 -8.72 -9.26
C LYS A 70 -10.41 -9.25 -10.54
N LEU A 71 -10.82 -10.44 -10.95
CA LEU A 71 -10.43 -11.00 -12.25
C LEU A 71 -11.61 -10.96 -13.22
N ARG A 72 -11.33 -10.61 -14.46
CA ARG A 72 -12.30 -10.68 -15.56
C ARG A 72 -12.29 -12.08 -16.15
N ARG A 73 -13.43 -12.78 -16.10
CA ARG A 73 -13.64 -14.07 -16.79
C ARG A 73 -14.99 -14.05 -17.51
N ASN A 74 -15.03 -14.42 -18.78
CA ASN A 74 -16.25 -14.44 -19.60
C ASN A 74 -17.06 -13.13 -19.51
N ASN A 75 -16.37 -11.98 -19.61
CA ASN A 75 -16.95 -10.64 -19.51
C ASN A 75 -17.60 -10.30 -18.15
N GLN A 76 -17.32 -11.07 -17.09
CA GLN A 76 -17.77 -10.81 -15.72
C GLN A 76 -16.56 -10.54 -14.81
N LEU A 77 -16.66 -9.50 -13.98
CA LEU A 77 -15.70 -9.25 -12.90
C LEU A 77 -16.07 -10.10 -11.69
N ARG A 78 -15.13 -10.90 -11.20
CA ARG A 78 -15.30 -11.69 -9.97
C ARG A 78 -14.23 -11.32 -8.96
N VAL A 79 -14.64 -11.09 -7.71
CA VAL A 79 -13.71 -10.95 -6.60
C VAL A 79 -13.06 -12.30 -6.35
N VAL A 80 -11.72 -12.33 -6.33
CA VAL A 80 -10.93 -13.55 -6.10
C VAL A 80 -10.07 -13.47 -4.84
N GLY A 81 -9.94 -12.28 -4.27
CA GLY A 81 -9.24 -12.08 -3.00
C GLY A 81 -9.63 -10.74 -2.37
N ARG A 82 -9.51 -10.68 -1.04
CA ARG A 82 -9.66 -9.48 -0.23
C ARG A 82 -8.45 -9.40 0.69
N PHE A 83 -7.88 -8.22 0.79
CA PHE A 83 -6.66 -7.96 1.53
C PHE A 83 -6.82 -6.62 2.26
N GLY A 84 -6.16 -6.48 3.40
CA GLY A 84 -6.19 -5.27 4.22
C GLY A 84 -4.84 -5.00 4.84
N ALA A 85 -4.65 -3.80 5.39
CA ALA A 85 -3.41 -3.42 6.05
C ALA A 85 -3.11 -4.27 7.31
N PRO A 86 -1.83 -4.54 7.64
CA PRO A 86 -0.66 -4.30 6.80
C PRO A 86 -0.57 -5.33 5.67
N ASN A 87 -0.21 -4.89 4.45
CA ASN A 87 -0.02 -5.80 3.32
C ASN A 87 1.06 -5.31 2.36
N ILE A 88 1.88 -6.22 1.84
CA ILE A 88 2.89 -5.95 0.83
C ILE A 88 2.44 -6.55 -0.51
N MET A 89 2.47 -5.74 -1.56
CA MET A 89 2.13 -6.12 -2.93
C MET A 89 3.21 -5.71 -3.92
N GLY A 90 3.12 -6.28 -5.12
CA GLY A 90 4.05 -6.01 -6.22
C GLY A 90 5.14 -7.08 -6.31
N VAL A 91 6.14 -6.79 -7.13
CA VAL A 91 7.33 -7.62 -7.31
C VAL A 91 8.55 -6.80 -6.91
N LEU A 92 9.49 -7.43 -6.20
CA LEU A 92 10.84 -6.88 -6.07
C LEU A 92 11.53 -7.06 -7.44
N PRO A 93 12.11 -6.01 -8.04
CA PRO A 93 12.93 -6.14 -9.25
C PRO A 93 14.17 -7.02 -9.03
#